data_AF-A0A969N5B1-F1
#
_entry.id   AF-A0A969N5B1-F1
#
_cell.length_a   1.000
_cell.length_b   1.000
_cell.length_c   1.000
_cell.angle_alpha   90.00
_cell.angle_beta   90.00
_cell.angle_gamma   90.00
#
_symmetry.space_group_name_H-M   'P 1'
#
loop_
_entity.id
_entity.type
_entity.pdbx_description
1 polymer ?
#
loop_
_entity_poly.entity_id
_entity_poly.type
_entity_poly.pdbx_seq_one_letter_code
_entity_poly.pdbx_strand_id
1 'polypeptide(L)'
;KQTLTNEERYITPELKEREARIFTAQADLYQLEYELFLELRQSTGQSVEPIRAIAGSLAALDTLAGLAEIAVYRGYCRPQISSDRSLFISVGRHPVVEQSIPAGLFVANDVELGTESTDSSANHLPSPDLIVLTGPNMAGKSTYLRQIGLIQVMAQMGSFVPAQAARLGLCDRVFTRVGAVDDLATGQSTFMVEMNETANILNNATPRSLVLLDEIGRGTATFDGLSIAWAVAEYLAHNLGSRTIFATHYHEMNQLAALLPNVRNFQVAVSELGDGIVFLHQVKPGGADKSYGIEVGRMAGLPAQVIARAKQVMAQVEAHSRIAVGLRGGRGKREVSPGDRTPPDPQMTLFQGSAFQGSAFQGSAFQGQFLEDELPF
;
A
#
# COMPACT_ATOMS: atom_id res chain seq x y z
N LYS A 1 7.78 -76.56 -9.51
CA LYS A 1 6.32 -76.79 -9.50
C LYS A 1 5.70 -75.65 -8.71
N GLN A 2 4.81 -74.87 -9.31
CA GLN A 2 4.04 -73.82 -8.63
C GLN A 2 2.56 -74.18 -8.76
N THR A 3 1.85 -74.31 -7.64
CA THR A 3 0.43 -74.67 -7.63
C THR A 3 -0.40 -73.41 -7.35
N LEU A 4 -1.38 -73.15 -8.22
CA LEU A 4 -2.38 -72.09 -8.10
C LEU A 4 -3.76 -72.72 -7.80
N THR A 5 -4.74 -71.90 -7.42
CA THR A 5 -6.04 -72.36 -6.91
C THR A 5 -6.78 -73.34 -7.83
N ASN A 6 -6.58 -73.25 -9.15
CA ASN A 6 -7.23 -74.10 -10.15
C ASN A 6 -6.25 -74.78 -11.14
N GLU A 7 -4.93 -74.58 -11.03
CA GLU A 7 -3.96 -75.05 -12.03
C GLU A 7 -2.58 -75.35 -11.43
N GLU A 8 -1.83 -76.25 -12.06
CA GLU A 8 -0.46 -76.56 -11.67
C GLU A 8 0.53 -76.20 -12.79
N ARG A 9 1.52 -75.36 -12.46
CA ARG A 9 2.61 -74.98 -13.36
C ARG A 9 3.83 -75.86 -13.11
N TYR A 10 4.29 -76.50 -14.17
CA TYR A 10 5.45 -77.38 -14.17
C TYR A 10 6.63 -76.71 -14.87
N ILE A 11 7.85 -77.09 -14.49
CA ILE A 11 9.09 -76.61 -15.12
C ILE A 11 9.86 -77.83 -15.63
N THR A 12 10.33 -77.78 -16.86
CA THR A 12 11.23 -78.78 -17.43
C THR A 12 12.69 -78.30 -17.32
N PRO A 13 13.68 -79.21 -17.35
CA PRO A 13 15.10 -78.81 -17.36
C PRO A 13 15.43 -77.83 -18.50
N GLU A 14 14.94 -78.10 -19.72
CA GLU A 14 15.11 -77.23 -20.89
C GLU A 14 14.49 -75.83 -20.70
N LEU A 15 13.28 -75.77 -20.12
CA LEU A 15 12.62 -74.50 -19.83
C LEU A 15 13.38 -73.70 -18.77
N LYS A 16 13.90 -74.36 -17.73
CA LYS A 16 14.69 -73.74 -16.67
C LYS A 16 16.01 -73.17 -17.19
N GLU A 17 16.66 -73.88 -18.11
CA GLU A 17 17.89 -73.40 -18.74
C GLU A 17 17.63 -72.16 -19.62
N ARG A 18 16.52 -72.17 -20.37
CA ARG A 18 16.11 -71.01 -21.19
C ARG A 18 15.69 -69.82 -20.32
N GLU A 19 14.97 -70.06 -19.24
CA GLU A 19 14.59 -69.05 -18.24
C GLU A 19 15.85 -68.38 -17.65
N ALA A 20 16.84 -69.16 -17.22
CA ALA A 20 18.10 -68.62 -16.71
C ALA A 20 18.83 -67.76 -17.76
N ARG A 21 18.92 -68.22 -19.02
CA ARG A 21 19.52 -67.43 -20.11
C ARG A 21 18.79 -66.12 -20.34
N ILE A 22 17.45 -66.12 -20.28
CA ILE A 22 16.63 -64.91 -20.43
C ILE A 22 16.90 -63.95 -19.28
N PHE A 23 16.91 -64.42 -18.03
CA PHE A 23 17.17 -63.54 -16.88
C PHE A 23 18.58 -62.96 -16.89
N THR A 24 19.61 -63.73 -17.26
CA THR A 24 20.97 -63.19 -17.44
C THR A 24 21.00 -62.14 -18.55
N ALA A 25 20.42 -62.42 -19.72
CA ALA A 25 20.38 -61.46 -20.81
C ALA A 25 19.60 -60.17 -20.44
N GLN A 26 18.54 -60.28 -19.64
CA GLN A 26 17.80 -59.12 -19.13
C GLN A 26 18.65 -58.29 -18.15
N ALA A 27 19.38 -58.95 -17.24
CA ALA A 27 20.27 -58.25 -16.32
C ALA A 27 21.40 -57.53 -17.07
N ASP A 28 22.01 -58.20 -18.05
CA ASP A 28 23.05 -57.62 -18.91
C ASP A 28 22.50 -56.42 -19.72
N LEU A 29 21.27 -56.52 -20.22
CA LEU A 29 20.59 -55.44 -20.93
C LEU A 29 20.39 -54.20 -20.04
N TYR A 30 19.87 -54.37 -18.82
CA TYR A 30 19.66 -53.25 -17.90
C TYR A 30 20.97 -52.61 -17.46
N GLN A 31 22.02 -53.42 -17.26
CA GLN A 31 23.34 -52.92 -16.92
C GLN A 31 23.91 -52.05 -18.05
N LEU A 32 23.84 -52.54 -19.29
CA LEU A 32 24.28 -51.80 -20.47
C LEU A 32 23.46 -50.52 -20.67
N GLU A 33 22.14 -50.57 -20.48
CA GLU A 33 21.27 -49.39 -20.58
C GLU A 33 21.66 -48.31 -19.56
N TYR A 34 21.94 -48.71 -18.33
CA TYR A 34 22.36 -47.77 -17.28
C TYR A 34 23.73 -47.15 -17.57
N GLU A 35 24.68 -47.94 -18.08
CA GLU A 35 25.99 -47.45 -18.51
C GLU A 35 25.85 -46.40 -19.62
N LEU A 36 25.06 -46.70 -20.67
CA LEU A 36 24.77 -45.76 -21.75
C LEU A 36 24.06 -44.49 -21.26
N PHE A 37 23.13 -44.62 -20.30
CA PHE A 37 22.49 -43.46 -19.68
C PHE A 37 23.47 -42.57 -18.92
N LEU A 38 24.42 -43.16 -18.16
CA LEU A 38 25.44 -42.41 -17.45
C LEU A 38 26.40 -41.68 -18.42
N GLU A 39 26.78 -42.33 -19.52
CA GLU A 39 27.57 -41.72 -20.59
C GLU A 39 26.84 -40.53 -21.21
N LEU A 40 25.55 -40.68 -21.53
CA LEU A 40 24.72 -39.60 -22.04
C LEU A 40 24.63 -38.43 -21.06
N ARG A 41 24.41 -38.73 -19.76
CA ARG A 41 24.34 -37.72 -18.71
C ARG A 41 25.66 -36.95 -18.59
N GLN A 42 26.79 -37.65 -18.64
CA GLN A 42 28.11 -37.02 -18.55
C GLN A 42 28.42 -36.18 -19.78
N SER A 43 28.11 -36.67 -20.98
CA SER A 43 28.25 -35.93 -22.24
C SER A 43 27.37 -34.67 -22.24
N THR A 44 26.11 -34.78 -21.82
CA THR A 44 25.19 -33.63 -21.69
C THR A 44 25.70 -32.63 -20.65
N GLY A 45 26.23 -33.12 -19.52
CA GLY A 45 26.79 -32.30 -18.44
C GLY A 45 27.98 -31.45 -18.89
N GLN A 46 28.76 -31.89 -19.88
CA GLN A 46 29.84 -31.09 -20.47
C GLN A 46 29.33 -29.83 -21.20
N SER A 47 28.04 -29.82 -21.59
CA SER A 47 27.38 -28.71 -22.29
C SER A 47 26.46 -27.89 -21.39
N VAL A 48 26.59 -27.99 -20.06
CA VAL A 48 25.70 -27.31 -19.11
C VAL A 48 25.68 -25.79 -19.28
N GLU A 49 26.82 -25.17 -19.56
CA GLU A 49 26.93 -23.72 -19.74
C GLU A 49 26.15 -23.23 -20.98
N PRO A 50 26.36 -23.79 -22.19
CA PRO A 50 25.50 -23.51 -23.34
C PRO A 50 24.00 -23.72 -23.07
N ILE A 51 23.63 -24.82 -22.40
CA ILE A 51 22.22 -25.12 -22.09
C ILE A 51 21.62 -24.04 -21.19
N ARG A 52 22.34 -23.62 -20.13
CA ARG A 52 21.90 -22.55 -19.23
C ARG A 52 21.79 -21.20 -19.94
N ALA A 53 22.74 -20.88 -20.82
CA ALA A 53 22.70 -19.64 -21.60
C ALA A 53 21.49 -19.60 -22.55
N ILE A 54 21.18 -20.72 -23.22
CA ILE A 54 19.98 -20.86 -24.06
C ILE A 54 18.71 -20.73 -23.22
N ALA A 55 18.64 -21.43 -22.09
CA ALA A 55 17.49 -21.35 -21.18
C ALA A 55 17.24 -19.93 -20.67
N GLY A 56 18.30 -19.20 -20.27
CA GLY A 56 18.19 -17.80 -19.87
C GLY A 56 17.72 -16.88 -20.99
N SER A 57 18.19 -17.11 -22.22
CA SER A 57 17.77 -16.35 -23.40
C SER A 57 16.30 -16.61 -23.76
N LEU A 58 15.86 -17.88 -23.68
CA LEU A 58 14.47 -18.26 -23.91
C LEU A 58 13.55 -17.68 -22.83
N ALA A 59 13.96 -17.71 -21.56
CA ALA A 59 13.19 -17.11 -20.47
C ALA A 59 13.03 -15.59 -20.64
N ALA A 60 14.09 -14.90 -21.10
CA ALA A 60 14.02 -13.48 -21.40
C ALA A 60 13.07 -13.19 -22.57
N LEU A 61 13.14 -13.99 -23.64
CA LEU A 61 12.25 -13.88 -24.80
C LEU A 61 10.78 -14.10 -24.41
N ASP A 62 10.49 -15.16 -23.64
CA ASP A 62 9.15 -15.49 -23.16
C ASP A 62 8.56 -14.35 -22.31
N THR A 63 9.35 -13.83 -21.36
CA THR A 63 8.95 -12.70 -20.52
C THR A 63 8.65 -11.45 -21.37
N LEU A 64 9.56 -11.06 -22.27
CA LEU A 64 9.39 -9.88 -23.12
C LEU A 64 8.21 -10.03 -24.08
N ALA A 65 7.99 -11.22 -24.64
CA ALA A 65 6.86 -11.53 -25.51
C ALA A 65 5.54 -11.42 -24.74
N GLY A 66 5.46 -11.99 -23.52
CA GLY A 66 4.27 -11.88 -22.67
C GLY A 66 3.95 -10.44 -22.28
N LEU A 67 4.97 -9.62 -21.97
CA LEU A 67 4.77 -8.19 -21.70
C LEU A 67 4.25 -7.42 -22.93
N ALA A 68 4.80 -7.72 -24.11
CA ALA A 68 4.36 -7.09 -25.36
C ALA A 68 2.92 -7.51 -25.71
N GLU A 69 2.58 -8.78 -25.54
CA GLU A 69 1.24 -9.32 -25.76
C GLU A 69 0.20 -8.60 -24.88
N ILE A 70 0.45 -8.53 -23.56
CA ILE A 70 -0.42 -7.80 -22.62
C ILE A 70 -0.55 -6.34 -23.02
N ALA A 71 0.55 -5.70 -23.42
CA ALA A 71 0.54 -4.30 -23.81
C ALA A 71 -0.38 -4.02 -24.99
N VAL A 72 -0.36 -4.90 -26.01
CA VAL A 72 -1.23 -4.79 -27.19
C VAL A 72 -2.68 -5.06 -26.82
N TYR A 73 -2.98 -6.17 -26.15
CA TYR A 73 -4.36 -6.55 -25.83
C TYR A 73 -5.05 -5.59 -24.85
N ARG A 74 -4.29 -4.96 -23.94
CA ARG A 74 -4.83 -4.08 -22.91
C ARG A 74 -4.66 -2.58 -23.21
N GLY A 75 -4.07 -2.26 -24.37
CA GLY A 75 -3.81 -0.89 -24.77
C GLY A 75 -2.93 -0.16 -23.76
N TYR A 76 -1.82 -0.76 -23.36
CA TYR A 76 -0.84 -0.12 -22.47
C TYR A 76 0.10 0.75 -23.28
N CYS A 77 0.55 1.85 -22.68
CA CYS A 77 1.48 2.76 -23.32
C CYS A 77 2.92 2.49 -22.86
N ARG A 78 3.88 2.82 -23.73
CA ARG A 78 5.30 2.78 -23.36
C ARG A 78 5.59 3.99 -22.44
N PRO A 79 5.99 3.79 -21.17
CA PRO A 79 6.32 4.92 -20.31
C PRO A 79 7.62 5.59 -20.76
N GLN A 80 7.70 6.91 -20.55
CA GLN A 80 8.95 7.66 -20.65
C GLN A 80 9.63 7.66 -19.27
N ILE A 81 10.83 7.08 -19.19
CA ILE A 81 11.60 7.06 -17.93
C ILE A 81 12.49 8.30 -17.89
N SER A 82 12.38 9.09 -16.81
CA SER A 82 13.21 10.27 -16.57
C SER A 82 14.18 10.06 -15.41
N SER A 83 15.26 10.84 -15.39
CA SER A 83 16.21 10.91 -14.26
C SER A 83 15.80 11.93 -13.19
N ASP A 84 14.80 12.77 -13.49
CA ASP A 84 14.19 13.70 -12.55
C ASP A 84 13.23 13.00 -11.57
N ARG A 85 12.48 13.79 -10.80
CA ARG A 85 11.53 13.29 -9.79
C ARG A 85 10.09 13.33 -10.27
N SER A 86 9.85 13.52 -11.56
CA SER A 86 8.50 13.61 -12.08
C SER A 86 7.74 12.30 -11.92
N LEU A 87 6.44 12.41 -11.79
CA LEU A 87 5.51 11.30 -11.84
C LEU A 87 4.25 11.84 -12.50
N PHE A 88 4.15 11.59 -13.81
CA PHE A 88 3.00 11.96 -14.61
C PHE A 88 2.37 10.70 -15.20
N ILE A 89 1.09 10.52 -14.94
CA ILE A 89 0.28 9.44 -15.52
C ILE A 89 -1.01 10.07 -15.99
N SER A 90 -1.35 9.88 -17.26
CA SER A 90 -2.60 10.33 -17.85
C SER A 90 -3.50 9.14 -18.17
N VAL A 91 -4.77 9.24 -17.78
CA VAL A 91 -5.80 8.21 -17.96
C VAL A 91 -5.28 6.85 -17.46
N GLY A 92 -4.68 6.87 -16.26
CA GLY A 92 -4.13 5.68 -15.62
C GLY A 92 -5.25 4.76 -15.14
N ARG A 93 -5.00 3.45 -15.23
CA ARG A 93 -5.91 2.38 -14.83
C ARG A 93 -5.22 1.40 -13.88
N HIS A 94 -5.99 0.76 -13.01
CA HIS A 94 -5.47 -0.26 -12.13
C HIS A 94 -5.40 -1.60 -12.88
N PRO A 95 -4.20 -2.20 -13.10
CA PRO A 95 -4.02 -3.31 -14.04
C PRO A 95 -4.80 -4.58 -13.68
N VAL A 96 -5.09 -4.79 -12.38
CA VAL A 96 -5.92 -5.91 -11.89
C VAL A 96 -7.40 -5.56 -11.83
N VAL A 97 -7.77 -4.47 -11.15
CA VAL A 97 -9.19 -4.11 -10.96
C VAL A 97 -9.91 -3.84 -12.27
N GLU A 98 -9.24 -3.28 -13.29
CA GLU A 98 -9.85 -3.09 -14.62
C GLU A 98 -10.26 -4.41 -15.29
N GLN A 99 -9.64 -5.53 -14.90
CA GLN A 99 -9.95 -6.88 -15.39
C GLN A 99 -11.08 -7.55 -14.63
N SER A 100 -11.30 -7.14 -13.38
CA SER A 100 -12.32 -7.72 -12.50
C SER A 100 -13.72 -7.10 -12.71
N ILE A 101 -13.82 -6.02 -13.48
CA ILE A 101 -15.08 -5.33 -13.77
C ILE A 101 -15.36 -5.32 -15.28
N PRO A 102 -16.64 -5.22 -15.71
CA PRO A 102 -16.97 -5.16 -17.13
C PRO A 102 -16.22 -4.05 -17.87
N ALA A 103 -15.86 -4.35 -19.12
CA ALA A 103 -15.10 -3.43 -19.97
C ALA A 103 -15.79 -2.06 -20.09
N GLY A 104 -14.99 -0.99 -19.96
CA GLY A 104 -15.47 0.40 -20.05
C GLY A 104 -16.04 0.98 -18.75
N LEU A 105 -16.16 0.19 -17.67
CA LEU A 105 -16.65 0.70 -16.38
C LEU A 105 -15.54 1.24 -15.46
N PHE A 106 -14.27 0.89 -15.72
CA PHE A 106 -13.17 1.43 -14.93
C PHE A 106 -12.98 2.92 -15.20
N VAL A 107 -13.04 3.74 -14.17
CA VAL A 107 -12.79 5.18 -14.27
C VAL A 107 -11.30 5.44 -14.14
N ALA A 108 -10.68 5.80 -15.26
CA ALA A 108 -9.28 6.15 -15.32
C ALA A 108 -9.01 7.53 -14.72
N ASN A 109 -7.83 7.70 -14.12
CA ASN A 109 -7.46 8.92 -13.39
C ASN A 109 -6.04 9.38 -13.73
N ASP A 110 -5.86 10.69 -13.73
CA ASP A 110 -4.56 11.33 -13.91
C ASP A 110 -3.84 11.46 -12.55
N VAL A 111 -2.50 11.44 -12.57
CA VAL A 111 -1.68 11.89 -11.43
C VAL A 111 -0.51 12.72 -11.94
N GLU A 112 -0.19 13.77 -11.17
CA GLU A 112 0.99 14.58 -11.38
C GLU A 112 1.65 14.89 -10.03
N LEU A 113 2.89 14.44 -9.83
CA LEU A 113 3.70 14.68 -8.64
C LEU A 113 5.16 14.93 -9.04
N GLY A 114 5.87 15.70 -8.21
CA GLY A 114 7.30 15.91 -8.33
C GLY A 114 7.70 16.79 -9.51
N THR A 115 8.67 17.65 -9.29
CA THR A 115 9.08 18.65 -10.28
C THR A 115 10.08 18.09 -11.29
N GLU A 116 9.96 18.50 -12.56
CA GLU A 116 11.07 18.46 -13.50
C GLU A 116 12.12 19.47 -13.02
N SER A 117 13.27 19.02 -12.54
CA SER A 117 14.36 19.95 -12.29
C SER A 117 14.86 20.46 -13.64
N THR A 118 14.53 21.70 -14.01
CA THR A 118 15.39 22.71 -14.70
C THR A 118 14.65 23.79 -15.48
N ASP A 119 13.32 23.81 -15.55
CA ASP A 119 12.61 24.91 -16.24
C ASP A 119 11.92 25.88 -15.28
N SER A 120 12.71 26.84 -14.78
CA SER A 120 12.21 28.11 -14.21
C SER A 120 11.59 29.04 -15.26
N SER A 121 11.39 28.55 -16.49
CA SER A 121 11.06 29.33 -17.69
C SER A 121 9.59 29.22 -18.13
N ALA A 122 8.79 28.33 -17.53
CA ALA A 122 7.38 28.17 -17.85
C ALA A 122 6.49 28.77 -16.74
N ASN A 123 5.48 29.56 -17.14
CA ASN A 123 4.38 30.06 -16.29
C ASN A 123 3.47 28.93 -15.74
N HIS A 124 3.96 27.69 -15.66
CA HIS A 124 3.24 26.56 -15.08
C HIS A 124 3.49 26.51 -13.57
N LEU A 125 2.40 26.37 -12.81
CA LEU A 125 2.48 26.16 -11.38
C LEU A 125 3.26 24.85 -11.14
N PRO A 126 4.32 24.83 -10.31
CA PRO A 126 5.11 23.63 -10.11
C PRO A 126 4.25 22.48 -9.59
N SER A 127 4.46 21.28 -10.14
CA SER A 127 3.80 20.05 -9.72
C SER A 127 4.05 19.81 -8.22
N PRO A 128 3.03 19.41 -7.45
CA PRO A 128 3.20 19.20 -6.01
C PRO A 128 4.12 18.03 -5.70
N ASP A 129 4.81 18.09 -4.58
CA ASP A 129 5.47 16.90 -4.03
C ASP A 129 4.47 16.07 -3.22
N LEU A 130 3.42 16.69 -2.65
CA LEU A 130 2.41 15.98 -1.88
C LEU A 130 0.98 16.34 -2.31
N ILE A 131 0.17 15.30 -2.53
CA ILE A 131 -1.28 15.41 -2.73
C ILE A 131 -2.00 14.94 -1.46
N VAL A 132 -2.84 15.80 -0.89
CA VAL A 132 -3.82 15.41 0.12
C VAL A 132 -5.07 14.94 -0.62
N LEU A 133 -5.38 13.65 -0.56
CA LEU A 133 -6.52 13.04 -1.21
C LEU A 133 -7.66 12.81 -0.20
N THR A 134 -8.73 13.57 -0.35
CA THR A 134 -9.93 13.45 0.49
C THR A 134 -11.05 12.72 -0.23
N GLY A 135 -11.97 12.14 0.54
CA GLY A 135 -13.17 11.50 -0.01
C GLY A 135 -13.64 10.32 0.83
N PRO A 136 -14.86 9.84 0.61
CA PRO A 136 -15.41 8.72 1.36
C PRO A 136 -14.62 7.42 1.12
N ASN A 137 -14.67 6.47 2.07
CA ASN A 137 -13.84 5.25 2.03
C ASN A 137 -14.13 4.37 0.82
N MET A 138 -15.40 4.28 0.41
CA MET A 138 -15.82 3.53 -0.78
C MET A 138 -15.61 4.28 -2.11
N ALA A 139 -15.01 5.46 -2.09
CA ALA A 139 -14.81 6.25 -3.30
C ALA A 139 -13.68 5.72 -4.20
N GLY A 140 -12.85 4.79 -3.72
CA GLY A 140 -11.74 4.22 -4.50
C GLY A 140 -10.39 4.89 -4.28
N LYS A 141 -10.19 5.59 -3.15
CA LYS A 141 -8.88 6.16 -2.76
C LYS A 141 -7.77 5.11 -2.76
N SER A 142 -7.97 3.99 -2.06
CA SER A 142 -6.98 2.91 -1.97
C SER A 142 -6.67 2.29 -3.35
N THR A 143 -7.67 2.17 -4.22
CA THR A 143 -7.48 1.70 -5.61
C THR A 143 -6.61 2.67 -6.40
N TYR A 144 -6.86 3.97 -6.28
CA TYR A 144 -6.06 5.01 -6.93
C TYR A 144 -4.61 5.01 -6.43
N LEU A 145 -4.38 4.87 -5.12
CA LEU A 145 -3.02 4.74 -4.57
C LEU A 145 -2.30 3.51 -5.11
N ARG A 146 -2.93 2.32 -5.01
CA ARG A 146 -2.33 1.05 -5.48
C ARG A 146 -2.02 1.08 -6.96
N GLN A 147 -2.90 1.66 -7.77
CA GLN A 147 -2.67 1.84 -9.20
C GLN A 147 -1.36 2.58 -9.49
N ILE A 148 -1.10 3.68 -8.78
CA ILE A 148 0.08 4.51 -9.01
C ILE A 148 1.36 3.75 -8.64
N GLY A 149 1.34 3.05 -7.51
CA GLY A 149 2.45 2.18 -7.10
C GLY A 149 2.72 1.05 -8.11
N LEU A 150 1.67 0.39 -8.59
CA LEU A 150 1.78 -0.67 -9.59
C LEU A 150 2.34 -0.14 -10.92
N ILE A 151 1.88 1.02 -11.39
CA ILE A 151 2.39 1.65 -12.62
C ILE A 151 3.89 1.98 -12.47
N GLN A 152 4.31 2.52 -11.32
CA GLN A 152 5.73 2.80 -11.06
C GLN A 152 6.58 1.53 -11.12
N VAL A 153 6.12 0.45 -10.48
CA VAL A 153 6.83 -0.85 -10.48
C VAL A 153 6.89 -1.46 -11.87
N MET A 154 5.78 -1.49 -12.60
CA MET A 154 5.71 -2.04 -13.96
C MET A 154 6.65 -1.28 -14.91
N ALA A 155 6.70 0.04 -14.81
CA ALA A 155 7.58 0.86 -15.63
C ALA A 155 9.07 0.57 -15.35
N GLN A 156 9.47 0.52 -14.07
CA GLN A 156 10.85 0.22 -13.68
C GLN A 156 11.26 -1.24 -13.92
N MET A 157 10.30 -2.16 -14.00
CA MET A 157 10.52 -3.54 -14.46
C MET A 157 10.80 -3.62 -15.97
N GLY A 158 10.48 -2.57 -16.74
CA GLY A 158 10.65 -2.52 -18.20
C GLY A 158 9.38 -2.88 -19.00
N SER A 159 8.21 -2.91 -18.35
CA SER A 159 6.93 -3.14 -19.01
C SER A 159 6.30 -1.86 -19.56
N PHE A 160 5.39 -2.01 -20.51
CA PHE A 160 4.37 -1.01 -20.81
C PHE A 160 3.40 -0.89 -19.63
N VAL A 161 2.70 0.24 -19.52
CA VAL A 161 1.86 0.55 -18.34
C VAL A 161 0.40 0.87 -18.71
N PRO A 162 -0.57 0.57 -17.81
CA PRO A 162 -2.01 0.80 -18.02
C PRO A 162 -2.37 2.30 -17.96
N ALA A 163 -1.95 3.07 -18.96
CA ALA A 163 -2.22 4.51 -19.07
C ALA A 163 -2.33 4.92 -20.53
N GLN A 164 -2.87 6.12 -20.80
CA GLN A 164 -2.79 6.71 -22.14
C GLN A 164 -1.40 7.28 -22.40
N ALA A 165 -0.81 7.94 -21.40
CA ALA A 165 0.56 8.44 -21.42
C ALA A 165 1.14 8.37 -20.00
N ALA A 166 2.44 8.10 -19.89
CA ALA A 166 3.13 8.08 -18.61
C ALA A 166 4.57 8.58 -18.75
N ARG A 167 5.00 9.44 -17.82
CA ARG A 167 6.38 9.89 -17.65
C ARG A 167 6.76 9.74 -16.18
N LEU A 168 7.76 8.91 -15.92
CA LEU A 168 8.06 8.42 -14.58
C LEU A 168 9.55 8.61 -14.30
N GLY A 169 9.85 9.48 -13.36
CA GLY A 169 11.17 9.61 -12.75
C GLY A 169 11.51 8.37 -11.94
N LEU A 170 12.77 7.94 -11.99
CA LEU A 170 13.23 6.77 -11.23
C LEU A 170 12.96 6.93 -9.72
N CYS A 171 12.35 5.91 -9.15
CA CYS A 171 12.03 5.77 -7.75
C CYS A 171 12.99 4.78 -7.11
N ASP A 172 13.62 5.18 -6.00
CA ASP A 172 14.50 4.31 -5.24
C ASP A 172 13.70 3.32 -4.37
N ARG A 173 12.59 3.77 -3.79
CA ARG A 173 11.72 2.97 -2.92
C ARG A 173 10.25 3.39 -3.03
N VAL A 174 9.35 2.41 -3.10
CA VAL A 174 7.91 2.63 -2.98
C VAL A 174 7.49 2.24 -1.57
N PHE A 175 7.02 3.22 -0.80
CA PHE A 175 6.48 3.02 0.54
C PHE A 175 4.96 3.04 0.49
N THR A 176 4.34 2.09 1.17
CA THR A 176 2.89 2.00 1.25
C THR A 176 2.43 1.78 2.67
N ARG A 177 1.47 2.57 3.12
CA ARG A 177 0.61 2.27 4.25
C ARG A 177 -0.82 2.28 3.74
N VAL A 178 -1.27 1.16 3.17
CA VAL A 178 -2.62 1.04 2.59
C VAL A 178 -3.35 -0.08 3.33
N GLY A 179 -3.94 0.26 4.49
CA GLY A 179 -4.85 -0.56 5.30
C GLY A 179 -4.46 -2.04 5.49
N ALA A 180 -4.05 -2.42 6.71
CA ALA A 180 -3.86 -3.82 7.06
C ALA A 180 -5.20 -4.56 7.24
N VAL A 181 -5.22 -5.84 6.88
CA VAL A 181 -6.14 -6.82 7.48
C VAL A 181 -5.65 -7.02 8.92
N ASP A 182 -6.54 -6.97 9.90
CA ASP A 182 -6.20 -7.09 11.32
C ASP A 182 -5.32 -8.31 11.59
N ASP A 183 -4.07 -8.07 11.99
CA ASP A 183 -3.18 -9.13 12.44
C ASP A 183 -3.33 -9.28 13.97
N LEU A 184 -4.37 -10.02 14.35
CA LEU A 184 -4.64 -10.40 15.75
C LEU A 184 -3.57 -11.35 16.33
N ALA A 185 -2.62 -11.86 15.53
CA ALA A 185 -1.68 -12.88 15.97
C ALA A 185 -0.47 -12.32 16.75
N THR A 186 -0.14 -11.03 16.62
CA THR A 186 1.11 -10.46 17.18
C THR A 186 0.96 -9.79 18.54
N GLY A 187 -0.26 -9.65 19.08
CA GLY A 187 -0.51 -9.02 20.38
C GLY A 187 -0.15 -7.53 20.45
N GLN A 188 0.18 -6.89 19.33
CA GLN A 188 0.42 -5.45 19.24
C GLN A 188 -0.89 -4.71 18.93
N SER A 189 -1.08 -3.51 19.52
CA SER A 189 -2.17 -2.63 19.13
C SER A 189 -2.06 -2.28 17.64
N THR A 190 -3.18 -2.32 16.91
CA THR A 190 -3.24 -1.94 15.49
C THR A 190 -2.67 -0.54 15.23
N PHE A 191 -2.85 0.37 16.19
CA PHE A 191 -2.26 1.71 16.16
C PHE A 191 -0.73 1.69 16.32
N MET A 192 -0.18 0.81 17.17
CA MET A 192 1.28 0.70 17.33
C MET A 192 1.94 0.17 16.06
N VAL A 193 1.33 -0.83 15.41
CA VAL A 193 1.80 -1.33 14.10
C VAL A 193 1.78 -0.21 13.06
N GLU A 194 0.69 0.55 13.01
CA GLU A 194 0.55 1.72 12.13
C GLU A 194 1.64 2.78 12.37
N MET A 195 1.95 3.07 13.64
CA MET A 195 3.00 4.02 14.00
C MET A 195 4.40 3.51 13.67
N ASN A 196 4.68 2.21 13.86
CA ASN A 196 5.95 1.60 13.48
C ASN A 196 6.15 1.61 11.96
N GLU A 197 5.11 1.30 11.18
CA GLU A 197 5.15 1.41 9.73
C GLU A 197 5.39 2.85 9.28
N THR A 198 4.68 3.81 9.88
CA THR A 198 4.87 5.24 9.60
C THR A 198 6.30 5.70 9.93
N ALA A 199 6.83 5.29 11.08
CA ALA A 199 8.20 5.59 11.48
C ALA A 199 9.23 4.98 10.51
N ASN A 200 9.01 3.74 10.05
CA ASN A 200 9.87 3.11 9.06
C ASN A 200 9.89 3.90 7.73
N ILE A 201 8.73 4.38 7.28
CA ILE A 201 8.63 5.24 6.08
C ILE A 201 9.43 6.52 6.30
N LEU A 202 9.17 7.25 7.38
CA LEU A 202 9.83 8.54 7.63
C LEU A 202 11.35 8.44 7.77
N ASN A 203 11.86 7.36 8.36
CA ASN A 203 13.29 7.16 8.57
C ASN A 203 14.04 6.69 7.32
N ASN A 204 13.35 6.14 6.32
CA ASN A 204 13.98 5.48 5.16
C ASN A 204 13.58 6.06 3.81
N ALA A 205 12.56 6.92 3.77
CA ALA A 205 12.17 7.65 2.58
C ALA A 205 13.23 8.70 2.21
N THR A 206 13.41 8.90 0.91
CA THR A 206 14.28 9.92 0.36
C THR A 206 13.46 10.87 -0.53
N PRO A 207 14.04 11.99 -0.99
CA PRO A 207 13.35 12.87 -1.94
C PRO A 207 12.96 12.19 -3.27
N ARG A 208 13.55 11.01 -3.59
CA ARG A 208 13.22 10.21 -4.78
C ARG A 208 12.21 9.12 -4.51
N SER A 209 11.82 8.89 -3.27
CA SER A 209 10.87 7.84 -2.93
C SER A 209 9.44 8.23 -3.33
N LEU A 210 8.61 7.22 -3.57
CA LEU A 210 7.16 7.34 -3.75
C LEU A 210 6.49 6.83 -2.47
N VAL A 211 5.71 7.68 -1.82
CA VAL A 211 5.07 7.40 -0.53
C VAL A 211 3.55 7.45 -0.70
N LEU A 212 2.88 6.33 -0.42
CA LEU A 212 1.44 6.16 -0.57
C LEU A 212 0.81 5.83 0.79
N LEU A 213 0.15 6.81 1.40
CA LEU A 213 -0.40 6.71 2.75
C LEU A 213 -1.92 6.74 2.69
N ASP A 214 -2.59 5.82 3.38
CA ASP A 214 -4.04 5.71 3.46
C ASP A 214 -4.48 5.65 4.92
N GLU A 215 -5.23 6.68 5.35
CA GLU A 215 -5.90 6.76 6.65
C GLU A 215 -4.98 6.63 7.89
N ILE A 216 -3.82 7.30 7.90
CA ILE A 216 -3.01 7.44 9.12
C ILE A 216 -3.79 8.21 10.21
N GLY A 217 -3.64 7.78 11.45
CA GLY A 217 -4.20 8.39 12.66
C GLY A 217 -5.54 7.80 13.07
N ARG A 218 -6.07 6.79 12.37
CA ARG A 218 -7.44 6.31 12.59
C ARG A 218 -7.63 5.51 13.88
N GLY A 219 -6.57 4.87 14.39
CA GLY A 219 -6.62 4.00 15.58
C GLY A 219 -6.60 4.71 16.94
N THR A 220 -6.66 6.05 16.99
CA THR A 220 -6.52 6.85 18.22
C THR A 220 -7.58 7.95 18.33
N ALA A 221 -7.52 8.75 19.40
CA ALA A 221 -8.38 9.92 19.59
C ALA A 221 -8.28 10.87 18.38
N THR A 222 -9.42 11.41 17.94
CA THR A 222 -9.52 12.15 16.68
C THR A 222 -8.51 13.31 16.56
N PHE A 223 -8.29 14.06 17.63
CA PHE A 223 -7.34 15.17 17.63
C PHE A 223 -5.87 14.71 17.61
N ASP A 224 -5.55 13.62 18.30
CA ASP A 224 -4.21 13.04 18.28
C ASP A 224 -3.89 12.46 16.90
N GLY A 225 -4.85 11.73 16.31
CA GLY A 225 -4.75 11.16 14.97
C GLY A 225 -4.55 12.23 13.90
N LEU A 226 -5.35 13.30 13.93
CA LEU A 226 -5.20 14.46 13.05
C LEU A 226 -3.83 15.13 13.23
N SER A 227 -3.40 15.35 14.48
CA SER A 227 -2.13 16.04 14.77
C SER A 227 -0.92 15.25 14.26
N ILE A 228 -0.94 13.92 14.42
CA ILE A 228 0.10 13.03 13.89
C ILE A 228 0.07 13.03 12.36
N ALA A 229 -1.10 12.83 11.75
CA ALA A 229 -1.25 12.82 10.29
C ALA A 229 -0.75 14.13 9.66
N TRP A 230 -1.06 15.26 10.31
CA TRP A 230 -0.59 16.58 9.90
C TRP A 230 0.92 16.69 9.95
N ALA A 231 1.54 16.35 11.09
CA ALA A 231 2.99 16.42 11.27
C ALA A 231 3.74 15.50 10.28
N VAL A 232 3.20 14.31 10.01
CA VAL A 232 3.73 13.36 9.03
C VAL A 232 3.68 13.95 7.62
N ALA A 233 2.54 14.50 7.20
CA ALA A 233 2.38 15.11 5.89
C ALA A 233 3.29 16.34 5.71
N GLU A 234 3.40 17.18 6.73
CA GLU A 234 4.30 18.33 6.75
C GLU A 234 5.76 17.89 6.60
N TYR A 235 6.20 16.88 7.35
CA TYR A 235 7.56 16.34 7.24
C TYR A 235 7.86 15.76 5.86
N LEU A 236 6.93 14.99 5.27
CA LEU A 236 7.09 14.41 3.93
C LEU A 236 7.16 15.49 2.84
N ALA A 237 6.32 16.52 2.92
CA ALA A 237 6.27 17.58 1.94
C ALA A 237 7.46 18.56 2.09
N HIS A 238 7.77 19.02 3.30
CA HIS A 238 8.70 20.12 3.51
C HIS A 238 10.14 19.64 3.80
N ASN A 239 10.31 18.64 4.68
CA ASN A 239 11.63 18.20 5.12
C ASN A 239 12.25 17.18 4.15
N LEU A 240 11.46 16.20 3.71
CA LEU A 240 11.89 15.18 2.75
C LEU A 240 11.68 15.62 1.29
N GLY A 241 10.56 16.27 0.99
CA GLY A 241 10.15 16.57 -0.38
C GLY A 241 9.93 15.32 -1.22
N SER A 242 9.46 14.21 -0.64
CA SER A 242 9.19 12.96 -1.36
C SER A 242 7.87 13.04 -2.14
N ARG A 243 7.78 12.33 -3.27
CA ARG A 243 6.52 12.19 -4.02
C ARG A 243 5.51 11.45 -3.15
N THR A 244 4.45 12.12 -2.73
CA THR A 244 3.56 11.62 -1.69
C THR A 244 2.10 11.76 -2.08
N ILE A 245 1.32 10.70 -1.89
CA ILE A 245 -0.16 10.77 -1.89
C ILE A 245 -0.63 10.36 -0.52
N PHE A 246 -1.29 11.31 0.14
CA PHE A 246 -1.82 11.18 1.49
C PHE A 246 -3.35 11.10 1.41
N ALA A 247 -3.89 9.89 1.34
CA ALA A 247 -5.33 9.66 1.43
C ALA A 247 -5.80 9.75 2.88
N THR A 248 -6.80 10.58 3.13
CA THR A 248 -7.29 10.85 4.48
C THR A 248 -8.81 11.07 4.52
N HIS A 249 -9.37 10.82 5.70
CA HIS A 249 -10.74 11.18 6.05
C HIS A 249 -10.82 12.51 6.82
N TYR A 250 -9.67 13.07 7.23
CA TYR A 250 -9.60 14.36 7.91
C TYR A 250 -9.67 15.51 6.91
N HIS A 251 -10.85 16.13 6.76
CA HIS A 251 -11.05 17.31 5.92
C HIS A 251 -10.21 18.53 6.38
N GLU A 252 -9.83 18.58 7.66
CA GLU A 252 -8.97 19.61 8.23
C GLU A 252 -7.61 19.67 7.52
N MET A 253 -7.10 18.52 7.02
CA MET A 253 -5.86 18.43 6.26
C MET A 253 -5.86 19.27 4.98
N ASN A 254 -7.04 19.65 4.46
CA ASN A 254 -7.14 20.57 3.32
C ASN A 254 -6.45 21.92 3.59
N GLN A 255 -6.35 22.34 4.86
CA GLN A 255 -5.67 23.57 5.23
C GLN A 255 -4.15 23.50 4.99
N LEU A 256 -3.55 22.31 4.94
CA LEU A 256 -2.11 22.14 4.71
C LEU A 256 -1.67 22.72 3.36
N ALA A 257 -2.50 22.59 2.31
CA ALA A 257 -2.23 23.16 1.00
C ALA A 257 -2.20 24.69 0.99
N ALA A 258 -2.83 25.36 1.98
CA ALA A 258 -2.75 26.81 2.12
C ALA A 258 -1.45 27.26 2.84
N LEU A 259 -0.79 26.35 3.56
CA LEU A 259 0.43 26.63 4.32
C LEU A 259 1.70 26.25 3.56
N LEU A 260 1.66 25.17 2.77
CA LEU A 260 2.82 24.63 2.05
C LEU A 260 2.62 24.72 0.54
N PRO A 261 3.52 25.42 -0.20
CA PRO A 261 3.34 25.68 -1.63
C PRO A 261 3.49 24.45 -2.52
N ASN A 262 4.12 23.37 -2.04
CA ASN A 262 4.29 22.09 -2.74
C ASN A 262 3.25 21.03 -2.35
N VAL A 263 2.17 21.45 -1.68
CA VAL A 263 1.02 20.60 -1.32
C VAL A 263 -0.20 21.01 -2.15
N ARG A 264 -0.97 20.04 -2.63
CA ARG A 264 -2.25 20.27 -3.32
C ARG A 264 -3.35 19.36 -2.79
N ASN A 265 -4.56 19.88 -2.74
CA ASN A 265 -5.73 19.09 -2.36
C ASN A 265 -6.37 18.50 -3.59
N PHE A 266 -6.72 17.22 -3.49
CA PHE A 266 -7.54 16.50 -4.43
C PHE A 266 -8.66 15.78 -3.67
N GLN A 267 -9.73 15.50 -4.39
CA GLN A 267 -10.85 14.75 -3.86
C GLN A 267 -11.36 13.74 -4.87
N VAL A 268 -11.94 12.65 -4.38
CA VAL A 268 -12.72 11.76 -5.24
C VAL A 268 -14.13 12.31 -5.38
N ALA A 269 -14.55 12.55 -6.62
CA ALA A 269 -15.83 13.17 -6.95
C ALA A 269 -17.03 12.30 -6.55
N VAL A 270 -17.99 12.95 -5.89
CA VAL A 270 -19.27 12.39 -5.48
C VAL A 270 -20.36 13.21 -6.15
N SER A 271 -21.35 12.55 -6.75
CA SER A 271 -22.54 13.21 -7.30
C SER A 271 -23.74 12.93 -6.39
N GLU A 272 -24.45 13.98 -5.99
CA GLU A 272 -25.75 13.86 -5.33
C GLU A 272 -26.84 13.79 -6.40
N LEU A 273 -27.64 12.71 -6.41
CA LEU A 273 -28.76 12.53 -7.34
C LEU A 273 -30.03 12.27 -6.54
N GLY A 274 -30.90 13.29 -6.42
CA GLY A 274 -32.08 13.22 -5.58
C GLY A 274 -31.71 13.02 -4.11
N ASP A 275 -32.20 11.93 -3.50
CA ASP A 275 -31.94 11.56 -2.10
C ASP A 275 -30.76 10.58 -1.91
N GLY A 276 -29.96 10.32 -2.96
CA GLY A 276 -28.83 9.38 -2.91
C GLY A 276 -27.52 9.97 -3.44
N ILE A 277 -26.41 9.26 -3.19
CA ILE A 277 -25.09 9.60 -3.72
C ILE A 277 -24.57 8.54 -4.68
N VAL A 278 -23.82 8.99 -5.68
CA VAL A 278 -23.11 8.14 -6.64
C VAL A 278 -21.63 8.47 -6.57
N PHE A 279 -20.80 7.45 -6.36
CA PHE A 279 -19.36 7.59 -6.43
C PHE A 279 -18.93 7.58 -7.89
N LEU A 280 -18.33 8.67 -8.36
CA LEU A 280 -17.87 8.78 -9.74
C LEU A 280 -16.49 8.15 -9.94
N HIS A 281 -15.79 7.78 -8.86
CA HIS A 281 -14.43 7.24 -8.87
C HIS A 281 -13.40 8.11 -9.62
N GLN A 282 -13.75 9.38 -9.88
CA GLN A 282 -12.93 10.35 -10.58
C GLN A 282 -12.24 11.28 -9.57
N VAL A 283 -10.91 11.35 -9.62
CA VAL A 283 -10.09 12.24 -8.80
C VAL A 283 -10.07 13.63 -9.46
N LYS A 284 -10.36 14.68 -8.68
CA LYS A 284 -10.40 16.07 -9.15
C LYS A 284 -9.65 16.99 -8.18
N PRO A 285 -9.06 18.10 -8.68
CA PRO A 285 -8.50 19.12 -7.81
C PRO A 285 -9.53 19.70 -6.82
N GLY A 286 -9.06 20.10 -5.64
CA GLY A 286 -9.87 20.64 -4.56
C GLY A 286 -10.01 19.68 -3.37
N GLY A 287 -10.29 20.23 -2.19
CA GLY A 287 -10.59 19.44 -1.00
C GLY A 287 -12.09 19.15 -0.90
N ALA A 288 -12.45 18.04 -0.25
CA ALA A 288 -13.84 17.78 0.10
C ALA A 288 -14.27 18.65 1.29
N ASP A 289 -15.39 19.36 1.15
CA ASP A 289 -15.95 20.24 2.19
C ASP A 289 -16.96 19.53 3.11
N LYS A 290 -17.33 18.29 2.79
CA LYS A 290 -18.36 17.52 3.51
C LYS A 290 -17.98 16.06 3.65
N SER A 291 -18.33 15.50 4.81
CA SER A 291 -18.23 14.06 5.09
C SER A 291 -19.53 13.35 4.71
N TYR A 292 -19.45 12.36 3.80
CA TYR A 292 -20.61 11.61 3.30
C TYR A 292 -20.98 10.38 4.15
N GLY A 293 -20.47 10.27 5.38
CA GLY A 293 -20.66 9.07 6.21
C GLY A 293 -22.12 8.73 6.51
N ILE A 294 -22.95 9.73 6.83
CA ILE A 294 -24.39 9.53 7.07
C ILE A 294 -25.10 9.05 5.80
N GLU A 295 -24.67 9.56 4.65
CA GLU A 295 -25.26 9.24 3.35
C GLU A 295 -24.89 7.83 2.89
N VAL A 296 -23.66 7.39 3.16
CA VAL A 296 -23.24 5.98 3.04
C VAL A 296 -24.10 5.07 3.91
N GLY A 297 -24.38 5.49 5.15
CA GLY A 297 -25.28 4.76 6.04
C GLY A 297 -26.70 4.61 5.47
N ARG A 298 -27.23 5.65 4.79
CA ARG A 298 -28.52 5.57 4.11
C ARG A 298 -28.49 4.54 2.98
N MET A 299 -27.46 4.56 2.14
CA MET A 299 -27.29 3.58 1.06
C MET A 299 -27.14 2.15 1.56
N ALA A 300 -26.53 1.96 2.72
CA ALA A 300 -26.42 0.66 3.39
C ALA A 300 -27.76 0.16 3.97
N GLY A 301 -28.84 0.97 3.90
CA GLY A 301 -30.17 0.60 4.37
C GLY A 301 -30.44 0.89 5.85
N LEU A 302 -29.68 1.81 6.47
CA LEU A 302 -29.99 2.22 7.85
C LEU A 302 -31.39 2.85 7.95
N PRO A 303 -32.16 2.57 9.03
CA PRO A 303 -33.50 3.12 9.20
C PRO A 303 -33.53 4.65 9.14
N ALA A 304 -34.56 5.22 8.50
CA ALA A 304 -34.71 6.67 8.33
C ALA A 304 -34.64 7.46 9.64
N GLN A 305 -35.15 6.88 10.74
CA GLN A 305 -35.09 7.48 12.08
C GLN A 305 -33.64 7.61 12.59
N VAL A 306 -32.78 6.61 12.33
CA VAL A 306 -31.35 6.64 12.69
C VAL A 306 -30.63 7.71 11.87
N ILE A 307 -30.90 7.78 10.57
CA ILE A 307 -30.33 8.80 9.68
C ILE A 307 -30.73 10.22 10.13
N ALA A 308 -32.01 10.44 10.44
CA ALA A 308 -32.50 11.72 10.93
C ALA A 308 -31.82 12.12 12.23
N ARG A 309 -31.67 11.17 13.17
CA ARG A 309 -30.95 11.43 14.44
C ARG A 309 -29.48 11.72 14.22
N ALA A 310 -28.80 10.98 13.34
CA ALA A 310 -27.39 11.21 13.02
C ALA A 310 -27.16 12.63 12.46
N LYS A 311 -28.04 13.12 11.57
CA LYS A 311 -27.97 14.51 11.04
C LYS A 311 -28.11 15.55 12.15
N GLN A 312 -29.02 15.34 13.11
CA GLN A 312 -29.17 16.25 14.26
C GLN A 312 -27.91 16.29 15.13
N VAL A 313 -27.34 15.12 15.43
CA VAL A 313 -26.12 15.02 16.25
C VAL A 313 -24.94 15.67 15.54
N MET A 314 -24.77 15.44 14.24
CA MET A 314 -23.71 16.06 13.44
C MET A 314 -23.79 17.60 13.47
N ALA A 315 -24.98 18.17 13.29
CA ALA A 315 -25.18 19.61 13.37
C ALA A 315 -24.81 20.19 14.74
N GLN A 316 -25.09 19.45 15.83
CA GLN A 316 -24.67 19.83 17.17
C GLN A 316 -23.15 19.78 17.31
N VAL A 317 -22.49 18.71 16.84
CA VAL A 317 -21.03 18.56 16.94
C VAL A 317 -20.31 19.64 16.14
N GLU A 318 -20.73 19.93 14.90
CA GLU A 318 -20.12 20.99 14.08
C GLU A 318 -20.21 22.37 14.73
N ALA A 319 -21.35 22.69 15.38
CA ALA A 319 -21.53 23.95 16.09
C ALA A 319 -20.54 24.11 17.26
N HIS A 320 -20.22 23.02 17.96
CA HIS A 320 -19.26 23.05 19.08
C HIS A 320 -17.80 22.97 18.60
N SER A 321 -17.50 22.20 17.54
CA SER A 321 -16.14 22.02 17.03
C SER A 321 -15.59 23.27 16.32
N ARG A 322 -16.43 24.07 15.64
CA ARG A 322 -16.00 25.36 15.05
C ARG A 322 -15.51 26.36 16.10
N ILE A 323 -15.96 26.22 17.36
CA ILE A 323 -15.49 27.06 18.48
C ILE A 323 -14.11 26.60 18.96
N ALA A 324 -13.77 25.31 18.83
CA ALA A 324 -12.48 24.75 19.25
C ALA A 324 -11.35 24.86 18.21
N VAL A 325 -11.69 24.86 16.91
CA VAL A 325 -10.71 24.92 15.79
C VAL A 325 -10.29 26.35 15.42
N GLY A 326 -10.66 27.35 16.22
CA GLY A 326 -10.24 28.75 16.09
C GLY A 326 -8.75 28.99 16.40
N LEU A 327 -7.83 28.29 15.73
CA LEU A 327 -6.41 28.56 15.76
C LEU A 327 -6.03 29.50 14.61
N ARG A 328 -5.79 30.77 14.99
CA ARG A 328 -5.11 31.84 14.23
C ARG A 328 -5.88 32.50 13.07
N GLY A 329 -7.01 33.14 13.39
CA GLY A 329 -7.57 34.22 12.58
C GLY A 329 -7.38 35.59 13.24
N GLY A 330 -6.39 36.38 12.79
CA GLY A 330 -6.38 37.84 12.92
C GLY A 330 -5.99 38.45 14.27
N ARG A 331 -4.72 38.87 14.41
CA ARG A 331 -4.36 39.98 15.31
C ARG A 331 -4.99 41.28 14.79
N GLY A 332 -6.25 41.51 15.17
CA GLY A 332 -6.83 42.85 15.15
C GLY A 332 -6.17 43.67 16.26
N LYS A 333 -5.38 44.68 15.89
CA LYS A 333 -4.87 45.70 16.81
C LYS A 333 -6.04 46.28 17.60
N ARG A 334 -6.11 46.01 18.91
CA ARG A 334 -6.84 46.86 19.85
C ARG A 334 -5.81 47.75 20.54
N GLU A 335 -5.91 49.04 20.26
CA GLU A 335 -5.24 50.10 21.01
C GLU A 335 -5.69 50.03 22.48
N VAL A 336 -4.71 50.11 23.38
CA VAL A 336 -4.93 50.12 24.83
C VAL A 336 -4.86 51.59 25.28
N SER A 337 -5.97 52.12 25.80
CA SER A 337 -5.98 53.34 26.59
C SER A 337 -5.83 52.99 28.08
N PRO A 338 -5.06 53.75 28.88
CA PRO A 338 -4.75 53.40 30.25
C PRO A 338 -5.78 53.94 31.24
N GLY A 339 -6.23 53.10 32.17
CA GLY A 339 -6.99 53.52 33.34
C GLY A 339 -7.99 52.45 33.79
N ASP A 340 -7.60 51.52 34.65
CA ASP A 340 -7.84 51.64 36.09
C ASP A 340 -7.30 50.38 36.79
N ARG A 341 -6.64 50.56 37.93
CA ARG A 341 -6.07 49.47 38.73
C ARG A 341 -6.94 49.29 39.97
N THR A 342 -7.55 48.12 40.13
CA THR A 342 -8.00 47.61 41.44
C THR A 342 -7.77 46.10 41.54
N PRO A 343 -7.42 45.59 42.74
CA PRO A 343 -6.82 44.27 42.92
C PRO A 343 -7.87 43.14 43.08
N PRO A 344 -7.49 41.87 42.92
CA PRO A 344 -8.42 40.76 43.04
C PRO A 344 -8.51 40.25 44.49
N ASP A 345 -9.74 39.92 44.93
CA ASP A 345 -9.99 39.14 46.14
C ASP A 345 -10.03 37.63 45.84
N PRO A 346 -9.67 36.76 46.80
CA PRO A 346 -9.33 35.36 46.55
C PRO A 346 -10.45 34.36 46.87
N GLN A 347 -10.23 33.13 46.40
CA GLN A 347 -10.86 31.84 46.77
C GLN A 347 -11.93 31.27 45.84
N MET A 348 -11.56 30.19 45.14
CA MET A 348 -12.13 28.86 45.35
C MET A 348 -11.09 27.80 44.91
N THR A 349 -10.73 26.97 45.89
CA THR A 349 -9.73 25.92 45.94
C THR A 349 -10.02 24.72 45.02
N LEU A 350 -9.00 24.27 44.26
CA LEU A 350 -8.92 22.90 43.77
C LEU A 350 -7.47 22.41 43.91
N PHE A 351 -7.32 21.24 44.54
CA PHE A 351 -6.10 20.46 44.78
C PHE A 351 -5.20 20.86 45.96
N GLN A 352 -5.48 20.25 47.11
CA GLN A 352 -4.46 19.82 48.05
C GLN A 352 -4.65 18.34 48.38
N GLY A 353 -3.54 17.59 48.29
CA GLY A 353 -3.25 16.47 49.20
C GLY A 353 -3.47 15.06 48.67
N SER A 354 -2.41 14.44 48.15
CA SER A 354 -1.81 13.28 48.82
C SER A 354 -0.39 13.05 48.32
N ALA A 355 0.56 13.29 49.22
CA ALA A 355 1.91 12.79 49.14
C ALA A 355 1.89 11.30 49.54
N PHE A 356 2.63 10.45 48.83
CA PHE A 356 3.15 9.22 49.40
C PHE A 356 4.64 9.11 49.08
N GLN A 357 5.41 8.96 50.16
CA GLN A 357 6.85 8.71 50.18
C GLN A 357 7.18 7.34 49.60
N GLY A 358 8.41 7.24 49.07
CA GLY A 358 8.93 6.04 48.46
C GLY A 358 9.31 4.92 49.43
N SER A 359 9.56 3.77 48.84
CA SER A 359 10.41 2.73 49.40
C SER A 359 11.16 2.06 48.25
N ALA A 360 12.48 2.01 48.41
CA ALA A 360 13.37 1.21 47.57
C ALA A 360 13.15 -0.27 47.85
N PHE A 361 13.17 -1.10 46.81
CA PHE A 361 13.46 -2.52 46.93
C PHE A 361 14.41 -2.94 45.80
N GLN A 362 15.59 -3.39 46.21
CA GLN A 362 16.56 -4.12 45.41
C GLN A 362 16.06 -5.54 45.10
N GLY A 363 16.52 -6.07 43.97
CA GLY A 363 16.82 -7.49 43.83
C GLY A 363 15.80 -8.32 43.04
N SER A 364 16.12 -8.65 41.80
CA SER A 364 16.74 -9.95 41.47
C SER A 364 16.69 -10.19 39.97
N ALA A 365 17.85 -10.57 39.44
CA ALA A 365 17.99 -11.15 38.13
C ALA A 365 17.29 -12.52 38.12
N PHE A 366 16.53 -12.80 37.06
CA PHE A 366 16.17 -14.17 36.70
C PHE A 366 16.63 -14.42 35.26
N GLN A 367 17.76 -15.10 35.18
CA GLN A 367 18.11 -15.98 34.06
C GLN A 367 17.06 -17.09 33.98
N GLY A 368 16.41 -17.22 32.84
CA GLY A 368 15.66 -18.41 32.46
C GLY A 368 16.30 -19.02 31.23
N GLN A 369 17.19 -19.99 31.44
CA GLN A 369 17.57 -20.97 30.42
C GLN A 369 16.34 -21.84 30.12
N PHE A 370 16.03 -22.03 28.84
CA PHE A 370 15.37 -23.24 28.38
C PHE A 370 16.21 -23.83 27.25
N LEU A 371 16.75 -25.01 27.56
CA LEU A 371 17.42 -25.92 26.65
C LEU A 371 16.35 -26.69 25.86
N GLU A 372 16.67 -26.85 24.57
CA GLU A 372 16.52 -28.03 23.72
C GLU A 372 15.25 -28.89 23.85
N ASP A 373 14.53 -29.01 22.74
CA ASP A 373 14.18 -30.31 22.16
C ASP A 373 13.98 -30.16 20.63
N GLU A 374 15.00 -30.61 19.90
CA GLU A 374 14.97 -31.49 18.71
C GLU A 374 13.57 -31.95 18.22
N LEU A 375 13.15 -31.71 16.97
CA LEU A 375 13.38 -32.47 15.70
C LEU A 375 12.04 -32.41 14.88
N PRO A 376 11.90 -33.05 13.69
CA PRO A 376 12.31 -32.60 12.36
C PRO A 376 11.13 -32.54 11.34
N PHE A 377 11.31 -31.82 10.22
CA PHE A 377 10.98 -32.22 8.83
C PHE A 377 11.03 -31.00 7.89
#